data_AF-X1I5W3-F1
#
_entry.id   AF-X1I5W3-F1
#
_cell.length_a   1.000
_cell.length_b   1.000
_cell.length_c   1.000
_cell.angle_alpha   90.00
_cell.angle_beta   90.00
_cell.angle_gamma   90.00
#
_symmetry.space_group_name_H-M   'P 1'
#
loop_
_entity.id
_entity.type
_entity.pdbx_description
1 polymer ?
#
loop_
_entity_poly.entity_id
_entity_poly.type
_entity_poly.pdbx_seq_one_letter_code
_entity_poly.pdbx_strand_id
1 'polypeptide(L)' 'MQLDGKKVAVLAADDYEDLEVWYPYYRMKEAGAEVKVIGTSQSTDVVQSKHGYPIQIDLG' A
#
# COMPACT_ATOMS: atom_id res chain seq x y z
N MET A 1 -11.68 16.72 -1.43
CA MET A 1 -10.29 16.64 -1.94
C MET A 1 -10.31 16.18 -3.41
N GLN A 2 -9.20 16.12 -4.14
CA GLN A 2 -9.22 15.86 -5.60
C GLN A 2 -9.72 14.45 -5.97
N LEU A 3 -9.51 13.45 -5.11
CA LEU A 3 -9.85 12.03 -5.36
C LEU A 3 -10.98 11.52 -4.47
N ASP A 4 -11.82 12.41 -3.96
CA ASP A 4 -12.91 12.06 -3.07
C ASP A 4 -13.88 11.06 -3.72
N GLY A 5 -14.24 10.00 -2.98
CA GLY A 5 -15.06 8.89 -3.48
C GLY A 5 -14.38 7.96 -4.49
N LYS A 6 -13.09 8.13 -4.78
CA LYS A 6 -12.31 7.19 -5.61
C LYS A 6 -11.65 6.13 -4.74
N LYS A 7 -11.55 4.91 -5.28
CA LYS A 7 -10.85 3.78 -4.67
C LYS A 7 -9.54 3.54 -5.42
N VAL A 8 -8.45 3.35 -4.67
CA VAL A 8 -7.11 3.11 -5.22
C VAL A 8 -6.56 1.84 -4.59
N ALA A 9 -6.08 0.91 -5.42
CA ALA A 9 -5.32 -0.25 -4.98
C ALA A 9 -3.82 0.07 -5.05
N VAL A 10 -3.10 -0.20 -3.96
CA VAL A 10 -1.64 -0.20 -3.92
C VAL A 10 -1.19 -1.65 -3.80
N LEU A 11 -0.43 -2.13 -4.78
CA LEU A 11 0.04 -3.51 -4.80
C LEU A 11 1.35 -3.60 -4.00
N ALA A 12 1.42 -4.54 -3.06
CA ALA A 12 2.62 -4.80 -2.28
C ALA A 12 2.84 -6.30 -2.08
N ALA A 13 4.09 -6.72 -2.06
CA ALA A 13 4.54 -8.06 -1.72
C ALA A 13 5.87 -7.95 -0.96
N ASP A 14 6.40 -9.06 -0.48
CA ASP A 14 7.72 -9.07 0.15
C ASP A 14 8.80 -8.51 -0.81
N ASP A 15 9.78 -7.81 -0.23
CA ASP A 15 10.86 -7.09 -0.93
C ASP A 15 10.39 -5.98 -1.87
N TYR A 16 9.26 -5.33 -1.55
CA TYR A 16 8.81 -4.15 -2.30
C TYR A 16 9.80 -2.98 -2.17
N GLU A 17 9.81 -2.09 -3.17
CA GLU A 17 10.61 -0.86 -3.14
C GLU A 17 9.90 0.24 -2.35
N ASP A 18 10.56 0.75 -1.32
CA ASP A 18 9.98 1.58 -0.26
C ASP A 18 9.21 2.79 -0.80
N LEU A 19 9.85 3.56 -1.67
CA LEU A 19 9.27 4.79 -2.20
C LEU A 19 8.13 4.52 -3.19
N GLU A 20 8.18 3.41 -3.92
CA GLU A 20 7.15 3.05 -4.91
C GLU A 20 5.83 2.69 -4.26
N VAL A 21 5.85 2.23 -3.00
CA VAL A 21 4.64 1.96 -2.21
C VAL A 21 4.25 3.18 -1.38
N TRP A 22 5.16 3.71 -0.56
CA TRP A 22 4.80 4.70 0.46
C TRP A 22 4.46 6.06 -0.13
N TYR A 23 5.18 6.51 -1.15
CA TYR A 23 4.90 7.80 -1.75
C TYR A 23 3.49 7.87 -2.35
N PRO A 24 3.06 6.96 -3.26
CA PRO A 24 1.70 6.98 -3.77
C PRO A 24 0.67 6.65 -2.68
N TYR A 25 0.95 5.74 -1.75
CA TYR A 25 0.03 5.43 -0.65
C TYR A 25 -0.38 6.68 0.13
N TYR A 26 0.59 7.48 0.58
CA TYR A 26 0.31 8.70 1.33
C TYR A 26 -0.27 9.81 0.46
N ARG A 27 0.23 10.01 -0.77
CA ARG A 27 -0.31 11.03 -1.68
C ARG A 27 -1.77 10.79 -2.04
N MET A 28 -2.14 9.55 -2.31
CA MET A 28 -3.53 9.20 -2.65
C MET A 28 -4.45 9.39 -1.45
N LYS A 29 -4.00 9.01 -0.25
CA LYS A 29 -4.74 9.27 1.00
C LYS A 29 -4.96 10.76 1.25
N GLU A 30 -3.93 11.58 1.12
CA GLU A 30 -4.04 13.04 1.29
C GLU A 30 -4.89 13.72 0.21
N ALA A 31 -4.94 13.15 -0.99
CA ALA A 31 -5.85 13.58 -2.04
C ALA A 31 -7.31 13.11 -1.81
N GLY A 32 -7.57 12.37 -0.73
CA GLY A 32 -8.90 11.94 -0.29
C GLY A 32 -9.40 10.63 -0.90
N ALA A 33 -8.52 9.83 -1.51
CA ALA A 33 -8.88 8.51 -2.00
C ALA A 33 -9.05 7.49 -0.85
N GLU A 34 -9.95 6.54 -1.04
CA GLU A 34 -9.97 5.31 -0.26
C GLU A 34 -8.87 4.38 -0.80
N VAL A 35 -7.77 4.28 -0.06
CA VAL A 35 -6.61 3.46 -0.46
C VAL A 35 -6.66 2.10 0.23
N LYS A 36 -6.51 1.03 -0.55
CA LYS A 36 -6.39 -0.36 -0.08
C LYS A 36 -5.07 -0.97 -0.55
N VAL A 37 -4.34 -1.59 0.36
CA VAL A 37 -3.14 -2.36 0.03
C VAL A 37 -3.57 -3.76 -0.33
N ILE A 38 -3.26 -4.20 -1.55
CA ILE A 38 -3.61 -5.52 -2.04
C ILE A 38 -2.32 -6.29 -2.28
N GLY A 39 -2.25 -7.53 -1.84
CA GLY A 39 -1.04 -8.31 -1.94
C GLY A 39 -1.21 -9.71 -1.44
N THR A 40 -0.27 -10.57 -1.76
CA THR A 40 -0.23 -11.92 -1.22
C THR A 40 0.92 -12.03 -0.26
N SER A 41 0.67 -12.51 0.95
CA SER A 41 1.71 -12.87 1.89
C SER A 41 1.64 -14.35 2.20
N GLN A 42 2.80 -14.95 2.45
CA GLN A 42 2.86 -16.40 2.68
C GLN A 42 2.47 -16.81 4.10
N SER A 43 2.53 -15.89 5.07
CA SER A 43 2.38 -16.23 6.50
C SER A 43 1.82 -15.14 7.41
N THR A 44 1.76 -13.88 6.96
CA THR A 44 1.39 -12.72 7.80
C THR A 44 0.73 -11.66 6.94
N ASP A 45 -0.34 -10.99 7.37
CA ASP A 45 -0.93 -9.85 6.60
C ASP A 45 -0.01 -8.62 6.53
N VAL A 46 1.29 -8.79 6.74
CA VAL A 46 2.34 -7.77 6.66
C VAL A 46 3.43 -8.27 5.74
N VAL A 47 3.86 -7.43 4.81
CA VAL A 47 5.02 -7.67 3.93
C VAL A 47 6.10 -6.62 4.21
N GLN A 48 7.36 -6.99 4.00
CA GLN A 48 8.51 -6.13 4.27
C GLN A 48 9.07 -5.53 2.98
N SER A 49 9.52 -4.27 3.04
CA SER A 49 10.28 -3.65 1.96
C SER A 49 11.72 -4.18 1.91
N LYS A 50 12.44 -3.85 0.83
CA LYS A 50 13.89 -4.12 0.72
C LYS A 50 14.73 -3.52 1.84
N HIS A 51 14.23 -2.47 2.50
CA HIS A 51 14.91 -1.77 3.59
C HIS A 51 14.24 -2.01 4.95
N GLY A 52 13.32 -2.97 5.06
CA GLY A 52 12.71 -3.41 6.32
C GLY A 52 11.54 -2.56 6.81
N TYR A 53 10.89 -1.81 5.91
CA TYR A 53 9.66 -1.09 6.24
C TYR A 53 8.45 -2.02 6.08
N PRO A 54 7.60 -2.17 7.11
CA PRO A 54 6.45 -3.05 7.04
C PRO A 54 5.23 -2.34 6.45
N ILE A 55 4.48 -3.01 5.58
CA ILE A 55 3.13 -2.57 5.19
C ILE A 55 2.11 -3.70 5.38
N GLN A 56 0.95 -3.34 5.92
CA GLN A 56 -0.16 -4.26 6.11
C GLN A 56 -0.97 -4.42 4.82
N ILE A 57 -1.30 -5.66 4.48
CA ILE A 57 -2.20 -6.04 3.39
C ILE A 57 -3.65 -5.94 3.89
N ASP A 58 -4.49 -5.19 3.19
CA ASP A 58 -5.92 -5.07 3.47
C ASP A 58 -6.73 -6.21 2.82
N LEU A 59 -6.28 -6.72 1.67
CA LEU A 59 -6.96 -7.72 0.84
C LEU A 59 -5.93 -8.67 0.22
N GLY A 60 -6.09 -9.99 0.46
CA GLY A 60 -5.24 -11.06 -0.04
C GLY A 60 -5.83 -11.88 -1.19
#